data_AF-A0AAE3UC21-F1
#
_entry.id   AF-A0AAE3UC21-F1
#
_cell.length_a   1.000
_cell.length_b   1.000
_cell.length_c   1.000
_cell.angle_alpha   90.00
_cell.angle_beta   90.00
_cell.angle_gamma   90.00
#
_symmetry.space_group_name_H-M   'P 1'
#
loop_
_entity.id
_entity.type
_entity.pdbx_description
1 polymer ?
#
loop_
_entity_poly.entity_id
_entity_poly.type
_entity_poly.pdbx_seq_one_letter_code
_entity_poly.pdbx_strand_id
1 'polypeptide(L)'
;MKTVSTSYLTSKLMRYLYFLVSILLLSSCKKEEEPVLLYPSIYHTKEIFVTSDVRLFTKQGEVKDQAIITDFTNRFHEPWDFIKPKSGVVASSDRDTVKILAKDNAKIGRYAGNFHVEFHDNMIYFVPQDTARFEVDYMYELMLAIQKYKPLYENRFPVSTSSGYKTIAQSVVGSYAKYTSSQLTFPMLSFLLTQRGGYSYYSIRYNNSFDPTGYKALNTGDTLVVQESELIYEK
;
A
#
# COMPACT_ATOMS: atom_id res chain seq x y z
N MET A 1 58.10 -14.80 -46.97
CA MET A 1 57.81 -14.38 -45.58
C MET A 1 56.30 -14.23 -45.46
N LYS A 2 55.58 -15.20 -44.86
CA LYS A 2 54.10 -15.17 -44.76
C LYS A 2 53.72 -14.54 -43.42
N THR A 3 53.22 -13.31 -43.46
CA THR A 3 52.62 -12.61 -42.32
C THR A 3 51.27 -13.26 -42.01
N VAL A 4 51.23 -14.08 -40.97
CA VAL A 4 49.98 -14.65 -40.46
C VAL A 4 49.21 -13.55 -39.73
N SER A 5 48.06 -13.19 -40.28
CA SER A 5 47.16 -12.14 -39.79
C SER A 5 46.68 -12.42 -38.37
N THR A 6 47.13 -11.61 -37.41
CA THR A 6 46.76 -11.61 -35.99
C THR A 6 45.28 -11.27 -35.73
N SER A 7 44.53 -10.84 -36.75
CA SER A 7 43.10 -10.49 -36.63
C SER A 7 42.16 -11.69 -36.43
N TYR A 8 42.58 -12.89 -36.84
CA TYR A 8 41.71 -14.08 -36.77
C TYR A 8 41.61 -14.70 -35.38
N LEU A 9 42.64 -14.54 -34.53
CA LEU A 9 42.62 -15.08 -33.17
C LEU A 9 41.74 -14.24 -32.23
N THR A 10 41.74 -12.92 -32.38
CA THR A 10 40.96 -12.00 -31.52
C THR A 10 39.45 -12.17 -31.71
N SER A 11 39.02 -12.44 -32.95
CA SER A 11 37.62 -12.73 -33.31
C SER A 11 37.08 -13.98 -32.61
N LYS A 12 37.85 -15.07 -32.54
CA LYS A 12 37.41 -16.31 -31.88
C LYS A 12 37.35 -16.14 -30.37
N LEU A 13 38.37 -15.50 -29.77
CA LEU A 13 38.42 -15.27 -28.33
C LEU A 13 37.27 -14.39 -27.83
N MET A 14 36.90 -13.35 -28.59
CA MET A 14 35.73 -12.52 -28.27
C MET A 14 34.41 -13.31 -28.31
N ARG A 15 34.23 -14.21 -29.30
CA ARG A 15 33.01 -15.03 -29.37
C ARG A 15 32.85 -15.96 -28.16
N TYR A 16 33.94 -16.57 -27.70
CA TYR A 16 33.91 -17.38 -26.48
C TYR A 16 33.65 -16.53 -25.22
N LEU A 17 34.22 -15.34 -25.13
CA LEU A 17 33.97 -14.42 -24.01
C LEU A 17 32.49 -13.98 -23.97
N TYR A 18 31.90 -13.61 -25.10
CA TYR A 18 30.47 -13.27 -25.17
C TYR A 18 29.59 -14.45 -24.78
N PHE A 19 29.89 -15.66 -25.24
CA PHE A 19 29.15 -16.86 -24.86
C PHE A 19 29.22 -17.15 -23.36
N LEU A 20 30.41 -16.98 -22.76
CA LEU A 20 30.63 -17.22 -21.33
C LEU A 20 29.92 -16.15 -20.46
N VAL A 21 29.91 -14.89 -20.90
CA VAL A 21 29.16 -13.80 -20.26
C VAL A 21 27.65 -14.04 -20.39
N SER A 22 27.15 -14.52 -21.53
CA SER A 22 25.73 -14.88 -21.69
C SER A 22 25.31 -16.04 -20.77
N ILE A 23 26.17 -17.05 -20.56
CA ILE A 23 25.89 -18.15 -19.62
C ILE A 23 25.86 -17.65 -18.16
N LEU A 24 26.77 -16.75 -17.79
CA LEU A 24 26.79 -16.15 -16.45
C LEU A 24 25.55 -15.27 -16.19
N LEU A 25 25.06 -14.55 -17.21
CA LEU A 25 23.83 -13.76 -17.12
C LEU A 25 22.57 -14.63 -16.95
N LEU A 26 22.55 -15.84 -17.55
CA LEU A 26 21.45 -16.79 -17.38
C LEU A 26 21.48 -17.52 -16.03
N SER A 27 22.65 -17.60 -15.38
CA SER A 27 22.83 -18.29 -14.10
C SER A 27 22.43 -17.46 -12.88
N SER A 28 22.14 -16.16 -13.06
CA SER A 28 21.75 -15.27 -11.96
C SER A 28 20.24 -15.21 -11.69
N CYS A 29 19.42 -15.95 -12.46
CA CYS A 29 18.01 -16.16 -12.13
C CYS A 29 17.91 -17.20 -11.00
N LYS A 30 18.27 -16.80 -9.76
CA LYS A 30 17.74 -17.51 -8.59
C LYS A 30 16.24 -17.29 -8.61
N LYS A 31 15.48 -18.36 -8.84
CA LYS A 31 14.04 -18.35 -8.56
C LYS A 31 13.93 -18.12 -7.06
N GLU A 32 13.57 -16.91 -6.66
CA GLU A 32 13.23 -16.63 -5.26
C GLU A 32 12.16 -17.65 -4.88
N GLU A 33 12.46 -18.48 -3.87
CA GLU A 33 11.49 -19.41 -3.34
C GLU A 33 10.31 -18.59 -2.86
N GLU A 34 9.13 -18.85 -3.43
CA GLU A 34 7.92 -18.15 -3.03
C GLU A 34 7.74 -18.32 -1.51
N PRO A 35 7.49 -17.22 -0.77
CA PRO A 35 7.33 -17.30 0.67
C PRO A 35 6.23 -18.29 1.03
N VAL A 36 6.60 -19.39 1.71
CA VAL A 36 5.63 -20.38 2.17
C VAL A 36 5.02 -19.91 3.49
N LEU A 37 3.77 -19.47 3.43
CA LEU A 37 3.00 -19.15 4.63
C LEU A 37 2.70 -20.43 5.41
N LEU A 38 3.23 -20.50 6.63
CA LEU A 38 3.00 -21.64 7.54
C LEU A 38 1.58 -21.59 8.09
N TYR A 39 0.87 -22.71 8.08
CA TYR A 39 -0.46 -22.85 8.68
C TYR A 39 -0.60 -24.20 9.43
N PRO A 40 -1.41 -24.26 10.51
CA PRO A 40 -2.09 -23.13 11.14
C PRO A 40 -1.10 -22.21 11.89
N SER A 41 -1.36 -20.91 11.90
CA SER A 41 -0.56 -19.94 12.66
C SER A 41 -1.40 -18.76 13.13
N ILE A 42 -0.97 -18.13 14.22
CA ILE A 42 -1.58 -16.91 14.77
C ILE A 42 -0.47 -15.87 14.88
N TYR A 43 -0.75 -14.66 14.43
CA TYR A 43 0.11 -13.50 14.58
C TYR A 43 -0.61 -12.48 15.46
N HIS A 44 0.10 -11.90 16.41
CA HIS A 44 -0.40 -10.90 17.34
C HIS A 44 0.17 -9.53 16.98
N THR A 45 -0.64 -8.48 17.08
CA THR A 45 -0.14 -7.12 16.92
C THR A 45 0.99 -6.86 17.91
N LYS A 46 2.14 -6.40 17.41
CA LYS A 46 3.31 -6.05 18.21
C LYS A 46 3.41 -4.54 18.36
N GLU A 47 3.48 -3.84 17.24
CA GLU A 47 3.78 -2.41 17.22
C GLU A 47 3.31 -1.74 15.94
N ILE A 48 3.27 -0.41 15.99
CA ILE A 48 3.13 0.46 14.84
C ILE A 48 4.46 1.18 14.64
N PHE A 49 5.02 1.07 13.44
CA PHE A 49 6.25 1.75 13.05
C PHE A 49 5.93 2.88 12.07
N VAL A 50 6.18 4.13 12.45
CA VAL A 50 5.93 5.29 11.58
C VAL A 50 7.02 5.40 10.51
N THR A 51 6.64 5.27 9.24
CA THR A 51 7.58 5.22 8.10
C THR A 51 7.76 6.57 7.40
N SER A 52 6.85 7.53 7.59
CA SER A 52 6.96 8.86 7.00
C SER A 52 6.73 10.00 7.98
N ASP A 53 7.28 11.17 7.63
CA ASP A 53 6.81 12.44 8.18
C ASP A 53 5.35 12.70 7.78
N VAL A 54 4.69 13.58 8.52
CA VAL A 54 3.40 14.14 8.10
C VAL A 54 3.64 15.06 6.91
N ARG A 55 2.94 14.81 5.80
CA ARG A 55 3.05 15.58 4.56
C ARG A 55 1.74 16.27 4.26
N LEU A 56 1.82 17.48 3.71
CA LEU A 56 0.67 18.32 3.38
C LEU A 56 0.64 18.61 1.88
N PHE A 57 -0.52 18.46 1.25
CA PHE A 57 -0.72 18.65 -0.17
C PHE A 57 -1.89 19.59 -0.44
N THR A 58 -1.72 20.40 -1.49
CA THR A 58 -2.81 21.12 -2.15
C THR A 58 -2.86 20.68 -3.61
N LYS A 59 -3.84 21.19 -4.36
CA LYS A 59 -3.90 20.96 -5.82
C LYS A 59 -2.62 21.42 -6.56
N GLN A 60 -1.89 22.39 -6.01
CA GLN A 60 -0.67 22.93 -6.62
C GLN A 60 0.58 22.09 -6.33
N GLY A 61 0.52 21.17 -5.38
CA GLY A 61 1.65 20.33 -5.00
C GLY A 61 1.77 20.14 -3.50
N GLU A 62 2.91 19.57 -3.10
CA GLU A 62 3.25 19.39 -1.69
C GLU A 62 3.73 20.71 -1.07
N VAL A 63 3.17 21.05 0.08
CA VAL A 63 3.65 22.15 0.91
C VAL A 63 4.89 21.66 1.65
N LYS A 64 6.01 22.39 1.52
CA LYS A 64 7.31 22.02 2.13
C LYS A 64 7.63 22.77 3.42
N ASP A 65 6.87 23.82 3.73
CA ASP A 65 7.08 24.63 4.94
C ASP A 65 6.57 23.88 6.17
N GLN A 66 7.49 23.46 7.04
CA GLN A 66 7.15 22.68 8.24
C GLN A 66 6.34 23.47 9.26
N ALA A 67 6.48 24.79 9.33
CA ALA A 67 5.68 25.61 10.23
C ALA A 67 4.21 25.61 9.77
N ILE A 68 3.97 25.70 8.45
CA ILE A 68 2.62 25.59 7.89
C ILE A 68 2.03 24.19 8.13
N ILE A 69 2.79 23.13 7.90
CA ILE A 69 2.34 21.75 8.14
C ILE A 69 1.98 21.56 9.62
N THR A 70 2.83 22.05 10.52
CA THR A 70 2.64 21.92 11.97
C THR A 70 1.44 22.73 12.45
N ASP A 71 1.31 23.98 12.03
CA ASP A 71 0.17 24.83 12.36
C ASP A 71 -1.13 24.23 11.80
N PHE A 72 -1.13 23.77 10.55
CA PHE A 72 -2.29 23.10 9.94
C PHE A 72 -2.70 21.88 10.76
N THR A 73 -1.78 20.95 11.00
CA THR A 73 -2.08 19.70 11.74
C THR A 73 -2.52 19.97 13.18
N ASN A 74 -1.96 20.99 13.83
CA ASN A 74 -2.38 21.44 15.16
C ASN A 74 -3.79 22.03 15.15
N ARG A 75 -4.25 22.73 14.11
CA ARG A 75 -5.62 23.27 14.12
C ARG A 75 -6.70 22.19 14.22
N PHE A 76 -6.38 20.95 13.89
CA PHE A 76 -7.28 19.80 13.97
C PHE A 76 -6.98 18.90 15.19
N HIS A 77 -6.42 19.45 16.29
CA HIS A 77 -6.11 18.75 17.55
C HIS A 77 -7.25 17.80 18.01
N GLU A 78 -6.94 16.50 17.95
CA GLU A 78 -7.61 15.33 18.54
C GLU A 78 -8.93 14.78 17.95
N PRO A 79 -9.05 13.42 17.80
CA PRO A 79 -8.04 12.37 17.92
C PRO A 79 -7.67 11.83 16.53
N TRP A 80 -7.01 12.64 15.69
CA TRP A 80 -6.41 12.11 14.47
C TRP A 80 -5.01 11.65 14.86
N ASP A 81 -4.83 10.34 15.07
CA ASP A 81 -3.58 9.63 15.41
C ASP A 81 -2.46 9.81 14.36
N PHE A 82 -2.20 11.03 13.92
CA PHE A 82 -0.95 11.37 13.28
C PHE A 82 0.12 11.31 14.36
N ILE A 83 0.87 10.22 14.35
CA ILE A 83 1.87 9.93 15.36
C ILE A 83 3.02 10.93 15.16
N LYS A 84 3.19 11.83 16.13
CA LYS A 84 4.38 12.69 16.25
C LYS A 84 5.36 12.01 17.22
N PRO A 85 6.68 11.90 16.96
CA PRO A 85 7.47 12.36 15.81
C PRO A 85 7.94 11.23 14.87
N LYS A 86 8.64 11.62 13.80
CA LYS A 86 9.38 10.80 12.83
C LYS A 86 10.09 9.63 13.51
N SER A 87 9.85 8.42 13.01
CA SER A 87 10.49 7.17 13.45
C SER A 87 10.29 6.87 14.94
N GLY A 88 9.24 6.12 15.24
CA GLY A 88 9.00 5.61 16.57
C GLY A 88 8.22 4.31 16.49
N VAL A 89 8.59 3.39 17.38
CA VAL A 89 7.77 2.24 17.73
C VAL A 89 6.70 2.75 18.68
N VAL A 90 5.44 2.73 18.26
CA VAL A 90 4.31 2.96 19.15
C VAL A 90 3.77 1.60 19.55
N ALA A 91 3.76 1.33 20.85
CA ALA A 91 3.11 0.14 21.39
C ALA A 91 1.64 0.17 20.97
N SER A 92 1.21 -0.86 20.25
CA SER A 92 -0.19 -0.93 19.86
C SER A 92 -1.01 -1.33 21.08
N SER A 93 -1.97 -0.48 21.48
CA SER A 93 -3.04 -0.89 22.39
C SER A 93 -4.01 -1.88 21.75
N ASP A 94 -3.98 -1.99 20.41
CA ASP A 94 -4.82 -2.88 19.63
C ASP A 94 -4.34 -4.33 19.78
N ARG A 95 -5.05 -5.10 20.61
CA ARG A 95 -4.88 -6.55 20.73
C ARG A 95 -5.56 -7.28 19.58
N ASP A 96 -5.12 -6.99 18.37
CA ASP A 96 -5.65 -7.62 17.16
C ASP A 96 -4.81 -8.84 16.77
N THR A 97 -5.37 -9.74 15.95
CA THR A 97 -4.68 -10.97 15.53
C THR A 97 -4.93 -11.29 14.08
N VAL A 98 -3.92 -11.80 13.37
CA VAL A 98 -4.11 -12.44 12.07
C VAL A 98 -3.95 -13.95 12.24
N LYS A 99 -5.01 -14.71 11.96
CA LYS A 99 -5.01 -16.17 12.04
C LYS A 99 -4.96 -16.75 10.64
N ILE A 100 -3.91 -17.49 10.31
CA ILE A 100 -3.84 -18.26 9.06
C ILE A 100 -4.40 -19.65 9.38
N LEU A 101 -5.57 -19.93 8.83
CA LEU A 101 -6.35 -21.13 9.13
C LEU A 101 -6.00 -22.29 8.19
N ALA A 102 -5.77 -21.96 6.91
CA ALA A 102 -5.35 -22.89 5.87
C ALA A 102 -4.50 -22.15 4.82
N LYS A 103 -4.02 -22.85 3.80
CA LYS A 103 -3.19 -22.30 2.70
C LYS A 103 -3.79 -21.02 2.08
N ASP A 104 -5.11 -21.00 1.95
CA ASP A 104 -5.88 -19.99 1.22
C ASP A 104 -6.96 -19.33 2.09
N ASN A 105 -6.86 -19.46 3.42
CA ASN A 105 -7.88 -19.01 4.35
C ASN A 105 -7.28 -18.35 5.60
N ALA A 106 -7.70 -17.13 5.88
CA ALA A 106 -7.28 -16.38 7.04
C ALA A 106 -8.43 -15.62 7.72
N LYS A 107 -8.21 -15.21 8.95
CA LYS A 107 -9.07 -14.29 9.69
C LYS A 107 -8.24 -13.14 10.24
N ILE A 108 -8.61 -11.92 9.88
CA ILE A 108 -7.98 -10.70 10.39
C ILE A 108 -8.88 -10.13 11.49
N GLY A 109 -8.32 -10.02 12.67
CA GLY A 109 -8.86 -9.27 13.78
C GLY A 109 -10.31 -9.54 14.14
N ARG A 110 -11.06 -8.45 14.30
CA ARG A 110 -12.50 -8.46 14.61
C ARG A 110 -13.40 -8.53 13.38
N TYR A 111 -12.85 -8.64 12.17
CA TYR A 111 -13.69 -8.79 10.98
C TYR A 111 -14.51 -10.08 11.07
N ALA A 112 -15.80 -9.98 10.73
CA ALA A 112 -16.75 -11.08 10.90
C ALA A 112 -16.46 -12.25 9.93
N GLY A 113 -15.98 -11.94 8.73
CA GLY A 113 -15.72 -12.91 7.66
C GLY A 113 -14.29 -13.46 7.64
N ASN A 114 -14.14 -14.55 6.90
CA ASN A 114 -12.83 -15.08 6.52
C ASN A 114 -12.35 -14.36 5.24
N PHE A 115 -11.03 -14.31 5.09
CA PHE A 115 -10.35 -13.80 3.91
C PHE A 115 -9.79 -14.96 3.11
N HIS A 116 -9.93 -14.90 1.79
CA HIS A 116 -9.12 -15.71 0.89
C HIS A 116 -7.71 -15.14 0.86
N VAL A 117 -6.70 -16.02 0.88
CA VAL A 117 -5.29 -15.63 0.89
C VAL A 117 -4.69 -15.87 -0.49
N GLU A 118 -4.23 -14.79 -1.12
CA GLU A 118 -3.55 -14.83 -2.40
C GLU A 118 -2.12 -14.27 -2.26
N PHE A 119 -1.19 -14.78 -3.08
CA PHE A 119 0.17 -14.27 -3.16
C PHE A 119 0.33 -13.53 -4.48
N HIS A 120 0.73 -12.27 -4.41
CA HIS A 120 1.07 -11.47 -5.58
C HIS A 120 2.41 -10.79 -5.32
N ASP A 121 3.38 -11.08 -6.17
CA ASP A 121 4.76 -10.64 -5.98
C ASP A 121 5.30 -11.01 -4.58
N ASN A 122 5.69 -10.01 -3.79
CA ASN A 122 6.25 -10.14 -2.44
C ASN A 122 5.24 -9.81 -1.33
N MET A 123 3.94 -9.88 -1.65
CA MET A 123 2.86 -9.47 -0.77
C MET A 123 1.80 -10.56 -0.64
N ILE A 124 1.26 -10.69 0.57
CA ILE A 124 0.07 -11.47 0.85
C ILE A 124 -1.14 -10.56 0.72
N TYR A 125 -2.13 -10.99 -0.05
CA TYR A 125 -3.41 -10.34 -0.22
C TYR A 125 -4.48 -11.12 0.54
N PHE A 126 -5.17 -10.43 1.42
CA PHE A 126 -6.31 -10.91 2.17
C PHE A 126 -7.56 -10.37 1.51
N VAL A 127 -8.17 -11.20 0.66
CA VAL A 127 -9.33 -10.85 -0.16
C VAL A 127 -10.61 -11.17 0.62
N PRO A 128 -11.46 -10.18 0.94
CA PRO A 128 -12.74 -10.45 1.58
C PRO A 128 -13.66 -11.22 0.61
N GLN A 129 -14.55 -12.05 1.15
CA GLN A 129 -15.53 -12.78 0.35
C GLN A 129 -16.62 -11.86 -0.22
N ASP A 130 -16.96 -10.78 0.51
CA ASP A 130 -18.02 -9.86 0.14
C ASP A 130 -17.47 -8.62 -0.58
N THR A 131 -18.28 -8.10 -1.51
CA THR A 131 -18.05 -6.79 -2.11
C THR A 131 -18.65 -5.69 -1.25
N ALA A 132 -17.93 -4.60 -1.06
CA ALA A 132 -18.49 -3.37 -0.49
C ALA A 132 -19.17 -2.53 -1.59
N ARG A 133 -20.15 -1.72 -1.19
CA ARG A 133 -20.84 -0.78 -2.09
C ARG A 133 -20.67 0.64 -1.57
N PHE A 134 -20.22 1.53 -2.44
CA PHE A 134 -19.97 2.93 -2.13
C PHE A 134 -20.70 3.82 -3.12
N GLU A 135 -21.23 4.94 -2.65
CA GLU A 135 -21.65 6.01 -3.56
C GLU A 135 -20.40 6.60 -4.22
N VAL A 136 -20.42 6.73 -5.55
CA VAL A 136 -19.33 7.36 -6.30
C VAL A 136 -19.52 8.87 -6.20
N ASP A 137 -18.84 9.46 -5.23
CA ASP A 137 -18.75 10.89 -5.03
C ASP A 137 -17.28 11.36 -5.08
N TYR A 138 -17.06 12.65 -4.84
CA TYR A 138 -15.72 13.22 -4.80
C TYR A 138 -14.82 12.53 -3.77
N MET A 139 -15.37 12.12 -2.62
CA MET A 139 -14.59 11.48 -1.56
C MET A 139 -14.13 10.10 -1.96
N TYR A 140 -15.02 9.30 -2.56
CA TYR A 140 -14.68 7.98 -3.09
C TYR A 140 -13.57 8.08 -4.15
N GLU A 141 -13.70 8.99 -5.11
CA GLU A 141 -12.70 9.16 -6.17
C GLU A 141 -11.35 9.65 -5.63
N LEU A 142 -11.37 10.58 -4.66
CA LEU A 142 -10.13 11.01 -4.01
C LEU A 142 -9.48 9.86 -3.23
N MET A 143 -10.26 9.08 -2.47
CA MET A 143 -9.76 7.93 -1.73
C MET A 143 -9.10 6.93 -2.68
N LEU A 144 -9.74 6.60 -3.80
CA LEU A 144 -9.13 5.76 -4.83
C LEU A 144 -7.85 6.40 -5.40
N ALA A 145 -7.83 7.71 -5.63
CA ALA A 145 -6.67 8.39 -6.18
C ALA A 145 -5.45 8.36 -5.25
N ILE A 146 -5.63 8.52 -3.94
CA ILE A 146 -4.53 8.58 -2.96
C ILE A 146 -4.00 7.20 -2.52
N GLN A 147 -4.71 6.12 -2.84
CA GLN A 147 -4.30 4.76 -2.51
C GLN A 147 -3.34 4.21 -3.55
N LYS A 148 -2.18 3.68 -3.12
CA LYS A 148 -1.25 3.00 -4.02
C LYS A 148 -1.84 1.69 -4.55
N TYR A 149 -2.52 0.94 -3.71
CA TYR A 149 -3.09 -0.35 -4.07
C TYR A 149 -4.59 -0.18 -4.27
N LYS A 150 -5.02 -0.31 -5.53
CA LYS A 150 -6.41 -0.12 -5.95
C LYS A 150 -7.26 -1.35 -5.59
N PRO A 151 -8.60 -1.23 -5.57
CA PRO A 151 -9.47 -2.38 -5.42
C PRO A 151 -9.16 -3.48 -6.45
N LEU A 152 -9.23 -4.74 -6.04
CA LEU A 152 -8.98 -5.89 -6.93
C LEU A 152 -10.05 -6.01 -8.02
N TYR A 153 -11.24 -5.51 -7.71
CA TYR A 153 -12.37 -5.44 -8.60
C TYR A 153 -13.15 -4.19 -8.28
N GLU A 154 -13.65 -3.52 -9.33
CA GLU A 154 -14.57 -2.41 -9.23
C GLU A 154 -15.55 -2.45 -10.40
N ASN A 155 -16.84 -2.40 -10.11
CA ASN A 155 -17.89 -2.24 -11.10
C ASN A 155 -18.80 -1.08 -10.71
N ARG A 156 -19.08 -0.20 -11.66
CA ARG A 156 -19.89 1.01 -11.45
C ARG A 156 -21.21 0.86 -12.19
N PHE A 157 -22.31 1.14 -11.49
CA PHE A 157 -23.63 1.09 -12.10
C PHE A 157 -24.55 2.18 -11.53
N PRO A 158 -25.48 2.69 -12.34
CA PRO A 158 -26.46 3.67 -11.88
C PRO A 158 -27.51 2.98 -11.00
N VAL A 159 -27.96 3.69 -9.96
CA VAL A 159 -29.06 3.32 -9.10
C VAL A 159 -30.04 4.48 -9.06
N SER A 160 -31.33 4.18 -9.25
CA SER A 160 -32.39 5.18 -9.17
C SER A 160 -32.58 5.63 -7.73
N THR A 161 -32.75 6.94 -7.52
CA THR A 161 -33.05 7.56 -6.23
C THR A 161 -34.24 8.50 -6.37
N SER A 162 -34.77 9.00 -5.25
CA SER A 162 -35.87 9.98 -5.27
C SER A 162 -35.50 11.30 -5.98
N SER A 163 -34.21 11.60 -6.14
CA SER A 163 -33.69 12.81 -6.78
C SER A 163 -33.09 12.56 -8.18
N GLY A 164 -33.27 11.38 -8.76
CA GLY A 164 -32.74 11.03 -10.08
C GLY A 164 -31.93 9.73 -10.06
N TYR A 165 -30.65 9.81 -10.45
CA TYR A 165 -29.74 8.66 -10.46
C TYR A 165 -28.47 8.98 -9.69
N LYS A 166 -27.95 7.98 -8.97
CA LYS A 166 -26.62 7.99 -8.37
C LYS A 166 -25.79 6.86 -8.96
N THR A 167 -24.48 7.03 -9.03
CA THR A 167 -23.57 5.94 -9.39
C THR A 167 -23.11 5.25 -8.12
N ILE A 168 -23.25 3.92 -8.07
CA ILE A 168 -22.71 3.09 -7.01
C ILE A 168 -21.51 2.31 -7.57
N ALA A 169 -20.41 2.29 -6.83
CA ALA A 169 -19.29 1.40 -7.07
C ALA A 169 -19.40 0.19 -6.16
N GLN A 170 -19.41 -1.00 -6.74
CA GLN A 170 -19.25 -2.26 -6.04
C GLN A 170 -17.79 -2.70 -6.18
N SER A 171 -17.07 -2.79 -5.06
CA SER A 171 -15.64 -3.07 -5.08
C SER A 171 -15.20 -4.12 -4.06
N VAL A 172 -14.09 -4.79 -4.37
CA VAL A 172 -13.38 -5.68 -3.43
C VAL A 172 -12.11 -4.98 -2.99
N VAL A 173 -12.14 -4.50 -1.74
CA VAL A 173 -10.99 -3.85 -1.09
C VAL A 173 -10.31 -4.89 -0.20
N GLY A 174 -9.21 -5.45 -0.69
CA GLY A 174 -8.40 -6.38 0.07
C GLY A 174 -7.51 -5.67 1.08
N SER A 175 -7.10 -6.41 2.11
CA SER A 175 -5.95 -6.03 2.92
C SER A 175 -4.69 -6.68 2.37
N TYR A 176 -3.52 -6.13 2.63
CA TYR A 176 -2.27 -6.66 2.16
C TYR A 176 -1.14 -6.46 3.16
N ALA A 177 -0.22 -7.42 3.18
CA ALA A 177 0.92 -7.43 4.08
C ALA A 177 2.17 -7.96 3.38
N LYS A 178 3.32 -7.38 3.72
CA LYS A 178 4.61 -8.04 3.49
C LYS A 178 4.71 -9.21 4.46
N TYR A 179 5.38 -10.27 4.04
CA TYR A 179 5.54 -11.46 4.85
C TYR A 179 7.00 -11.90 4.96
N THR A 180 7.37 -12.26 6.17
CA THR A 180 8.55 -13.08 6.47
C THR A 180 8.11 -14.26 7.34
N SER A 181 8.93 -15.30 7.50
CA SER A 181 8.57 -16.52 8.24
C SER A 181 7.96 -16.28 9.63
N SER A 182 8.28 -15.18 10.30
CA SER A 182 7.82 -14.84 11.66
C SER A 182 6.99 -13.56 11.75
N GLN A 183 6.82 -12.79 10.68
CA GLN A 183 6.23 -11.46 10.75
C GLN A 183 5.32 -11.14 9.56
N LEU A 184 4.19 -10.48 9.84
CA LEU A 184 3.34 -9.82 8.86
C LEU A 184 3.43 -8.30 9.06
N THR A 185 3.68 -7.57 7.98
CA THR A 185 3.81 -6.11 8.02
C THR A 185 2.79 -5.47 7.07
N PHE A 186 1.76 -4.88 7.65
CA PHE A 186 0.69 -4.21 6.92
C PHE A 186 1.06 -2.73 6.75
N PRO A 187 1.19 -2.21 5.53
CA PRO A 187 1.33 -0.78 5.34
C PRO A 187 0.02 -0.08 5.71
N MET A 188 0.15 1.06 6.37
CA MET A 188 -0.95 1.83 6.91
C MET A 188 -0.83 3.28 6.43
N LEU A 189 -1.96 3.84 5.98
CA LEU A 189 -2.12 5.20 5.54
C LEU A 189 -3.10 5.90 6.49
N SER A 190 -2.64 6.94 7.16
CA SER A 190 -3.49 7.91 7.82
C SER A 190 -3.60 9.14 6.94
N PHE A 191 -4.81 9.68 6.76
CA PHE A 191 -5.01 10.90 6.01
C PHE A 191 -6.13 11.77 6.59
N LEU A 192 -6.05 13.07 6.31
CA LEU A 192 -7.06 14.08 6.63
C LEU A 192 -7.23 14.97 5.40
N LEU A 193 -8.41 14.95 4.80
CA LEU A 193 -8.85 15.92 3.81
C LEU A 193 -9.64 17.03 4.50
N THR A 194 -9.32 18.27 4.18
CA THR A 194 -10.16 19.43 4.51
C THR A 194 -10.64 20.07 3.21
N GLN A 195 -11.95 20.19 3.06
CA GLN A 195 -12.58 20.80 1.90
C GLN A 195 -12.81 22.29 2.14
N ARG A 196 -12.75 23.08 1.06
CA ARG A 196 -13.17 24.49 1.10
C ARG A 196 -14.64 24.58 1.51
N GLY A 197 -14.91 25.11 2.70
CA GLY A 197 -16.25 25.14 3.31
C GLY A 197 -16.34 24.47 4.68
N GLY A 198 -15.26 23.86 5.17
CA GLY A 198 -15.13 23.41 6.56
C GLY A 198 -15.39 21.92 6.80
N TYR A 199 -15.85 21.17 5.79
CA TYR A 199 -15.98 19.71 5.91
C TYR A 199 -14.60 19.06 5.92
N SER A 200 -14.41 18.11 6.84
CA SER A 200 -13.17 17.35 6.95
C SER A 200 -13.49 15.86 6.97
N TYR A 201 -12.68 15.09 6.26
CA TYR A 201 -12.74 13.64 6.21
C TYR A 201 -11.40 13.08 6.61
N TYR A 202 -11.40 12.00 7.38
CA TYR A 202 -10.18 11.39 7.84
C TYR A 202 -10.29 9.88 7.81
N SER A 203 -9.14 9.23 7.73
CA SER A 203 -8.99 7.82 8.02
C SER A 203 -7.70 7.63 8.78
N ILE A 204 -7.74 6.77 9.79
CA ILE A 204 -6.58 6.43 10.62
C ILE A 204 -6.21 4.99 10.33
N ARG A 205 -4.93 4.77 10.02
CA ARG A 205 -4.36 3.43 9.82
C ARG A 205 -5.20 2.57 8.86
N TYR A 206 -5.67 3.19 7.78
CA TYR A 206 -6.27 2.45 6.67
C TYR A 206 -5.19 1.57 6.06
N ASN A 207 -5.45 0.29 5.81
CA ASN A 207 -4.44 -0.58 5.23
C ASN A 207 -4.18 -0.19 3.77
N ASN A 208 -3.35 0.85 3.60
CA ASN A 208 -2.81 1.22 2.32
C ASN A 208 -1.44 1.89 2.37
N SER A 209 -0.89 2.23 1.19
CA SER A 209 0.23 3.15 1.05
C SER A 209 -0.21 4.36 0.23
N PHE A 210 0.48 5.48 0.37
CA PHE A 210 0.14 6.69 -0.35
C PHE A 210 0.60 6.63 -1.81
N ASP A 211 -0.29 6.98 -2.74
CA ASP A 211 0.06 7.30 -4.12
C ASP A 211 0.45 8.78 -4.22
N PRO A 212 1.73 9.11 -4.46
CA PRO A 212 2.20 10.49 -4.49
C PRO A 212 1.63 11.31 -5.65
N THR A 213 0.92 10.69 -6.60
CA THR A 213 0.22 11.40 -7.67
C THR A 213 -1.25 11.69 -7.33
N GLY A 214 -1.79 11.02 -6.31
CA GLY A 214 -3.21 11.08 -5.92
C GLY A 214 -3.70 12.47 -5.51
N TYR A 215 -2.81 13.32 -4.97
CA TYR A 215 -3.17 14.70 -4.59
C TYR A 215 -3.66 15.54 -5.79
N LYS A 216 -3.34 15.11 -7.03
CA LYS A 216 -3.83 15.79 -8.23
C LYS A 216 -5.35 15.65 -8.40
N ALA A 217 -6.01 14.74 -7.69
CA ALA A 217 -7.47 14.65 -7.68
C ALA A 217 -8.15 15.73 -6.81
N LEU A 218 -7.40 16.47 -5.98
CA LEU A 218 -7.96 17.51 -5.11
C LEU A 218 -8.68 18.62 -5.90
N ASN A 219 -9.75 19.18 -5.33
CA ASN A 219 -10.33 20.42 -5.83
C ASN A 219 -9.48 21.63 -5.42
N THR A 220 -9.63 22.74 -6.15
CA THR A 220 -8.95 23.99 -5.80
C THR A 220 -9.44 24.51 -4.45
N GLY A 221 -8.51 24.68 -3.51
CA GLY A 221 -8.79 25.13 -2.14
C GLY A 221 -8.87 23.99 -1.12
N ASP A 222 -8.86 22.74 -1.56
CA ASP A 222 -8.78 21.59 -0.67
C ASP A 222 -7.34 21.34 -0.23
N THR A 223 -7.19 20.75 0.95
CA THR A 223 -5.90 20.39 1.53
C THR A 223 -5.94 18.97 2.06
N LEU A 224 -4.90 18.19 1.76
CA LEU A 224 -4.76 16.80 2.17
C LEU A 224 -3.51 16.64 3.03
N VAL A 225 -3.67 16.10 4.22
CA VAL A 225 -2.60 15.63 5.08
C VAL A 225 -2.50 14.12 4.93
N VAL A 226 -1.29 13.58 4.86
CA VAL A 226 -1.04 12.13 4.89
C VAL A 226 0.12 11.78 5.79
N GLN A 227 0.10 10.57 6.34
CA GLN A 227 1.21 9.93 7.02
C GLN A 227 1.17 8.43 6.79
N GLU A 228 2.31 7.83 6.50
CA GLU A 228 2.47 6.40 6.33
C GLU A 228 3.09 5.77 7.58
N SER A 229 2.62 4.57 7.91
CA SER A 229 3.14 3.71 8.96
C SER A 229 3.06 2.25 8.54
N GLU A 230 3.60 1.36 9.36
CA GLU A 230 3.52 -0.09 9.21
C GLU A 230 2.96 -0.68 10.51
N LEU A 231 1.92 -1.49 10.41
CA LEU A 231 1.40 -2.29 11.53
C LEU A 231 2.04 -3.68 11.47
N ILE A 232 2.81 -3.99 12.51
CA ILE A 232 3.63 -5.19 12.58
C ILE A 232 2.93 -6.22 13.46
N TYR A 233 2.74 -7.42 12.93
CA TYR A 233 2.31 -8.59 13.68
C TYR A 233 3.43 -9.63 13.74
N GLU A 234 3.61 -10.23 14.91
CA GLU A 234 4.56 -11.33 15.13
C GLU A 234 3.85 -12.58 15.61
N LYS A 235 4.42 -13.74 15.26
CA LYS A 235 3.89 -15.06 15.62
C LYS A 235 4.00 -15.35 17.11
#